data_AF-A0A970ER37-F1
#
_entry.id   AF-A0A970ER37-F1
#
_cell.length_a   1.000
_cell.length_b   1.000
_cell.length_c   1.000
_cell.angle_alpha   90.00
_cell.angle_beta   90.00
_cell.angle_gamma   90.00
#
_symmetry.space_group_name_H-M   'P 1'
#
loop_
_entity.id
_entity.type
_entity.pdbx_description
1 polymer ?
#
loop_
_entity_poly.entity_id
_entity_poly.type
_entity_poly.pdbx_seq_one_letter_code
_entity_poly.pdbx_strand_id
1 'polypeptide(L)'
;MRKGLQVGMTLYHLNRRRGTVTQAVVQRLENGSVVVEFEQAVAGFKQVTLPITSIGEWLFFTREDAAASEDSLALRDEYRAFGNARLVRLYNSRYSPAARRRSSRGPLLETLQRHGFRGFLHYTDFANFVQIMEDGYLYSRSLVQKSLPCDAADPDVLENTSTDTFEYARFFYRPKTPTLYSNAGIKLGNSRPHMPIPVLLVFRDELIYHDSVLFLDGGGGSHKSTRTADAREALQFDWDAVFRMDGYPGEEKNKRNAEFLYPDKVSTAYLKRIVFRAQPDLDRARLILGENPLYTVDRNQFPDPRYQRGDRNYLCSFVVKPTESEGVFAVIGQFYSDPGAYTHELRITRAGKEKSAQIKPKRLPNGSYLIGRVRRPVSRIAYYMEGHQCGLWEDAR
;
A
#
# COMPACT_ATOMS: atom_id res chain seq x y z
N MET A 1 -26.95 -35.32 12.50
CA MET A 1 -28.08 -35.10 11.57
C MET A 1 -27.92 -33.71 10.94
N ARG A 2 -27.84 -33.61 9.60
CA ARG A 2 -27.85 -32.31 8.91
C ARG A 2 -29.28 -31.77 9.02
N LYS A 3 -29.44 -30.56 9.60
CA LYS A 3 -30.75 -29.94 9.86
C LYS A 3 -31.57 -29.89 8.56
N GLY A 4 -32.76 -30.47 8.56
CA GLY A 4 -33.76 -30.27 7.50
C GLY A 4 -34.24 -31.52 6.78
N LEU A 5 -33.41 -32.56 6.60
CA LEU A 5 -33.80 -33.77 5.88
C LEU A 5 -34.24 -34.88 6.86
N GLN A 6 -35.42 -35.46 6.64
CA GLN A 6 -36.02 -36.48 7.52
C GLN A 6 -36.68 -37.60 6.71
N VAL A 7 -36.78 -38.79 7.31
CA VAL A 7 -37.57 -39.89 6.74
C VAL A 7 -39.05 -39.49 6.69
N GLY A 8 -39.74 -39.84 5.61
CA GLY A 8 -41.11 -39.42 5.33
C GLY A 8 -41.23 -38.04 4.68
N MET A 9 -40.13 -37.29 4.54
CA MET A 9 -40.15 -36.00 3.87
C MET A 9 -40.36 -36.16 2.35
N THR A 10 -41.25 -35.35 1.78
CA THR A 10 -41.38 -35.23 0.33
C THR A 10 -40.32 -34.29 -0.22
N LEU A 11 -39.57 -34.79 -1.20
CA LEU A 11 -38.68 -34.05 -2.07
C LEU A 11 -39.25 -34.06 -3.49
N TYR A 12 -38.67 -33.22 -4.34
CA TYR A 12 -39.03 -33.09 -5.74
C TYR A 12 -37.80 -33.38 -6.60
N HIS A 13 -37.96 -34.27 -7.57
CA HIS A 13 -36.89 -34.67 -8.47
C HIS A 13 -37.05 -34.05 -9.85
N LEU A 14 -36.01 -33.34 -10.33
CA LEU A 14 -35.98 -32.75 -11.67
C LEU A 14 -35.38 -33.73 -12.69
N ASN A 15 -36.20 -34.23 -13.59
CA ASN A 15 -35.71 -34.93 -14.77
C ASN A 15 -35.33 -33.91 -15.86
N ARG A 16 -34.05 -33.52 -15.90
CA ARG A 16 -33.55 -32.52 -16.88
C ARG A 16 -33.76 -32.91 -18.34
N ARG A 17 -33.79 -34.21 -18.67
CA ARG A 17 -34.01 -34.66 -20.06
C ARG A 17 -35.46 -34.45 -20.51
N ARG A 18 -36.42 -34.58 -19.60
CA ARG A 18 -37.86 -34.46 -19.89
C ARG A 18 -38.45 -33.12 -19.44
N GLY A 19 -37.72 -32.33 -18.65
CA GLY A 19 -38.23 -31.10 -18.03
C GLY A 19 -39.33 -31.34 -17.00
N THR A 20 -39.48 -32.58 -16.51
CA THR A 20 -40.56 -32.96 -15.58
C THR A 20 -40.06 -32.99 -14.14
N VAL A 21 -40.95 -32.64 -13.21
CA VAL A 21 -40.70 -32.71 -11.77
C VAL A 21 -41.60 -33.79 -11.17
N THR A 22 -41.03 -34.73 -10.43
CA THR A 22 -41.73 -35.87 -9.81
C THR A 22 -41.52 -35.86 -8.30
N GLN A 23 -42.54 -36.23 -7.52
CA GLN A 23 -42.39 -36.35 -6.07
C GLN A 23 -41.55 -37.59 -5.70
N ALA A 24 -40.77 -37.45 -4.63
CA ALA A 24 -39.92 -38.48 -4.08
C ALA A 24 -40.01 -38.45 -2.56
N VAL A 25 -40.34 -39.55 -1.91
CA VAL A 25 -40.43 -39.63 -0.45
C VAL A 25 -39.14 -40.21 0.10
N VAL A 26 -38.54 -39.55 1.10
CA VAL A 26 -37.34 -40.05 1.78
C VAL A 26 -37.68 -41.30 2.59
N GLN A 27 -37.13 -42.44 2.21
CA GLN A 27 -37.35 -43.72 2.90
C GLN A 27 -36.29 -43.98 3.96
N ARG A 28 -35.02 -43.65 3.67
CA ARG A 28 -33.90 -43.88 4.57
C ARG A 28 -32.81 -42.82 4.38
N LEU A 29 -32.14 -42.50 5.48
CA LEU A 29 -30.92 -41.71 5.49
C LEU A 29 -29.73 -42.62 5.82
N GLU A 30 -28.70 -42.50 5.00
CA GLU A 30 -27.45 -43.24 5.15
C GLU A 30 -26.30 -42.25 5.35
N ASN A 31 -25.13 -42.76 5.74
CA ASN A 31 -23.95 -41.92 5.89
C ASN A 31 -23.51 -41.36 4.52
N GLY A 32 -23.91 -40.12 4.23
CA GLY A 32 -23.60 -39.42 2.99
C GLY A 32 -24.58 -39.64 1.83
N SER A 33 -25.66 -40.41 2.03
CA SER A 33 -26.64 -40.74 0.98
C SER A 33 -28.09 -40.68 1.50
N VAL A 34 -29.02 -40.55 0.56
CA VAL A 34 -30.47 -40.56 0.79
C VAL A 34 -31.11 -41.60 -0.11
N VAL A 35 -31.95 -42.46 0.47
CA VAL A 35 -32.78 -43.41 -0.28
C VAL A 35 -34.17 -42.78 -0.43
N VAL A 36 -34.60 -42.57 -1.67
CA VAL A 36 -35.90 -42.00 -1.99
C VAL A 36 -36.75 -42.97 -2.80
N GLU A 37 -38.06 -42.97 -2.57
CA GLU A 37 -39.03 -43.65 -3.41
C GLU A 37 -39.81 -42.62 -4.23
N PHE A 38 -39.81 -42.77 -5.55
CA PHE A 38 -40.54 -41.89 -6.45
C PHE A 38 -42.00 -42.29 -6.57
N GLU A 39 -42.88 -41.29 -6.66
CA GLU A 39 -44.30 -41.49 -6.97
C GLU A 39 -44.47 -42.19 -8.33
N GLN A 40 -43.64 -41.82 -9.31
CA GLN A 40 -43.56 -42.45 -10.62
C GLN A 40 -42.14 -42.94 -10.88
N ALA A 41 -41.99 -44.14 -11.42
CA ALA A 41 -40.67 -44.74 -11.66
C ALA A 41 -39.80 -43.82 -12.54
N VAL A 42 -38.61 -43.48 -12.05
CA VAL A 42 -37.62 -42.67 -12.76
C VAL A 42 -36.59 -43.61 -13.35
N ALA A 43 -36.43 -43.58 -14.67
CA ALA A 43 -35.53 -44.47 -15.41
C ALA A 43 -35.76 -45.97 -15.11
N GLY A 44 -37.02 -46.37 -14.84
CA GLY A 44 -37.38 -47.75 -14.52
C GLY A 44 -37.23 -48.12 -13.04
N PHE A 45 -36.73 -47.21 -12.20
CA PHE A 45 -36.54 -47.45 -10.77
C PHE A 45 -37.58 -46.70 -9.94
N LYS A 46 -38.27 -47.43 -9.05
CA LYS A 46 -39.19 -46.82 -8.08
C LYS A 46 -38.45 -46.28 -6.85
N GLN A 47 -37.33 -46.90 -6.48
CA GLN A 47 -36.49 -46.49 -5.36
C GLN A 47 -35.05 -46.30 -5.84
N VAL A 48 -34.42 -45.22 -5.42
CA VAL A 48 -33.03 -44.90 -5.79
C VAL A 48 -32.28 -44.39 -4.58
N THR A 49 -31.01 -44.78 -4.47
CA THR A 49 -30.05 -44.22 -3.50
C THR A 49 -29.23 -43.15 -4.20
N LEU A 50 -29.25 -41.94 -3.66
CA LEU A 50 -28.51 -40.80 -4.20
C LEU A 50 -27.55 -40.26 -3.14
N PRO A 51 -26.37 -39.76 -3.53
CA PRO A 51 -25.53 -38.97 -2.64
C PRO A 51 -26.31 -37.78 -2.08
N ILE A 52 -26.10 -37.46 -0.80
CA ILE A 52 -26.78 -36.31 -0.18
C ILE A 52 -26.41 -34.98 -0.85
N THR A 53 -25.25 -34.93 -1.51
CA THR A 53 -24.80 -33.79 -2.32
C THR A 53 -25.65 -33.55 -3.57
N SER A 54 -26.52 -34.49 -3.95
CA SER A 54 -27.50 -34.33 -5.05
C SER A 54 -28.67 -33.41 -4.69
N ILE A 55 -28.84 -33.06 -3.40
CA ILE A 55 -29.79 -32.04 -2.96
C ILE A 55 -29.35 -30.67 -3.52
N GLY A 56 -30.29 -29.97 -4.17
CA GLY A 56 -30.05 -28.71 -4.90
C GLY A 56 -29.54 -28.90 -6.34
N GLU A 57 -29.40 -30.14 -6.82
CA GLU A 57 -29.06 -30.44 -8.22
C GLU A 57 -30.10 -31.31 -8.91
N TRP A 58 -30.51 -32.38 -8.23
CA TRP A 58 -31.48 -33.37 -8.70
C TRP A 58 -32.68 -33.49 -7.77
N LEU A 59 -32.49 -33.23 -6.47
CA LEU A 59 -33.53 -33.27 -5.44
C LEU A 59 -33.73 -31.88 -4.83
N PHE A 60 -34.99 -31.51 -4.62
CA PHE A 60 -35.41 -30.19 -4.14
C PHE A 60 -36.45 -30.30 -3.03
N PHE A 61 -36.46 -29.37 -2.08
CA PHE A 61 -37.40 -29.34 -0.96
C PHE A 61 -38.81 -28.90 -1.37
N THR A 62 -38.92 -28.08 -2.41
CA THR A 62 -40.21 -27.66 -2.98
C THR A 62 -40.23 -27.93 -4.48
N ARG A 63 -41.43 -27.88 -5.07
CA ARG A 63 -41.60 -28.08 -6.51
C ARG A 63 -41.01 -26.91 -7.30
N GLU A 64 -41.17 -25.70 -6.77
CA GLU A 64 -40.71 -24.45 -7.36
C GLU A 64 -39.18 -24.41 -7.43
N ASP A 65 -38.51 -24.98 -6.42
CA ASP A 65 -37.06 -25.04 -6.34
C ASP A 65 -36.43 -25.85 -7.49
N ALA A 66 -37.16 -26.84 -8.02
CA ALA A 66 -36.72 -27.59 -9.20
C ALA A 66 -36.67 -26.73 -10.47
N ALA A 67 -37.37 -25.59 -10.49
CA ALA A 67 -37.32 -24.60 -11.57
C ALA A 67 -36.46 -23.37 -11.22
N ALA A 68 -35.94 -23.28 -9.99
CA ALA A 68 -35.13 -22.14 -9.56
C ALA A 68 -33.77 -22.12 -10.27
N SER A 69 -33.24 -20.91 -10.48
CA SER A 69 -31.88 -20.76 -10.99
C SER A 69 -30.85 -21.22 -9.97
N GLU A 70 -29.67 -21.62 -10.46
CA GLU A 70 -28.57 -22.03 -9.58
C GLU A 70 -28.11 -20.91 -8.66
N ASP A 71 -28.15 -19.66 -9.12
CA ASP A 71 -27.83 -18.49 -8.31
C ASP A 71 -28.82 -18.32 -7.15
N SER A 72 -30.13 -18.56 -7.38
CA SER A 72 -31.16 -18.52 -6.33
C SER A 72 -30.96 -19.63 -5.31
N LEU A 73 -30.72 -20.87 -5.76
CA LEU A 73 -30.46 -22.00 -4.88
C LEU A 73 -29.15 -21.84 -4.10
N ALA A 74 -28.12 -21.26 -4.74
CA ALA A 74 -26.85 -20.99 -4.10
C ALA A 74 -26.95 -19.96 -2.96
N LEU A 75 -28.00 -19.14 -2.90
CA LEU A 75 -28.26 -18.21 -1.79
C LEU A 75 -28.94 -18.86 -0.57
N ARG A 76 -29.45 -20.08 -0.71
CA ARG A 76 -30.19 -20.78 0.36
C ARG A 76 -29.32 -21.74 1.16
N ASP A 77 -29.23 -21.50 2.47
CA ASP A 77 -28.39 -22.27 3.39
C ASP A 77 -28.79 -23.75 3.46
N GLU A 78 -30.10 -24.02 3.39
CA GLU A 78 -30.64 -25.37 3.44
C GLU A 78 -30.13 -26.25 2.29
N TYR A 79 -29.82 -25.70 1.13
CA TYR A 79 -29.22 -26.45 0.03
C TYR A 79 -27.70 -26.59 0.17
N ARG A 80 -27.01 -25.51 0.56
CA ARG A 80 -25.55 -25.53 0.77
C ARG A 80 -25.12 -26.48 1.88
N ALA A 81 -25.95 -26.65 2.91
CA ALA A 81 -25.68 -27.52 4.06
C ALA A 81 -25.47 -29.00 3.67
N PHE A 82 -25.95 -29.42 2.49
CA PHE A 82 -25.76 -30.79 2.00
C PHE A 82 -24.46 -31.00 1.21
N GLY A 83 -23.64 -29.96 1.04
CA GLY A 83 -22.31 -30.09 0.44
C GLY A 83 -22.32 -30.19 -1.08
N ASN A 84 -23.36 -29.69 -1.74
CA ASN A 84 -23.38 -29.57 -3.19
C ASN A 84 -22.24 -28.66 -3.67
N ALA A 85 -21.19 -29.25 -4.26
CA ALA A 85 -19.97 -28.53 -4.63
C ALA A 85 -20.22 -27.41 -5.64
N ARG A 86 -21.23 -27.53 -6.50
CA ARG A 86 -21.58 -26.49 -7.47
C ARG A 86 -22.18 -25.27 -6.78
N LEU A 87 -23.20 -25.48 -5.94
CA LEU A 87 -23.83 -24.39 -5.19
C LEU A 87 -22.87 -23.73 -4.20
N VAL A 88 -22.03 -24.53 -3.51
CA VAL A 88 -21.02 -24.01 -2.58
C VAL A 88 -19.97 -23.16 -3.31
N ARG A 89 -19.46 -23.61 -4.47
CA ARG A 89 -18.53 -22.80 -5.28
C ARG A 89 -19.18 -21.52 -5.80
N LEU A 90 -20.41 -21.60 -6.28
CA LEU A 90 -21.15 -20.44 -6.81
C LEU A 90 -21.38 -19.40 -5.69
N TYR A 91 -21.84 -19.84 -4.52
CA TYR A 91 -21.95 -18.98 -3.34
C TYR A 91 -20.61 -18.38 -2.94
N ASN A 92 -19.57 -19.19 -2.78
CA ASN A 92 -18.26 -18.71 -2.33
C ASN A 92 -17.66 -17.67 -3.27
N SER A 93 -17.85 -17.83 -4.58
CA SER A 93 -17.30 -16.94 -5.60
C SER A 93 -18.12 -15.67 -5.86
N ARG A 94 -19.43 -15.67 -5.58
CA ARG A 94 -20.31 -14.52 -5.92
C ARG A 94 -21.02 -13.89 -4.73
N TYR A 95 -21.42 -14.70 -3.77
CA TYR A 95 -22.39 -14.29 -2.74
C TYR A 95 -21.83 -14.28 -1.33
N SER A 96 -20.73 -14.98 -1.10
CA SER A 96 -20.06 -14.95 0.19
C SER A 96 -19.69 -13.52 0.58
N PRO A 97 -19.66 -13.18 1.88
CA PRO A 97 -19.19 -11.88 2.33
C PRO A 97 -17.78 -11.54 1.79
N ALA A 98 -16.91 -12.54 1.59
CA ALA A 98 -15.59 -12.34 0.97
C ALA A 98 -15.70 -11.97 -0.52
N ALA A 99 -16.50 -12.69 -1.31
CA ALA A 99 -16.72 -12.37 -2.72
C ALA A 99 -17.33 -10.99 -2.91
N ARG A 100 -18.34 -10.64 -2.11
CA ARG A 100 -18.98 -9.31 -2.15
C ARG A 100 -18.01 -8.19 -1.80
N ARG A 101 -17.16 -8.39 -0.77
CA ARG A 101 -16.07 -7.46 -0.42
C ARG A 101 -15.06 -7.29 -1.54
N ARG A 102 -14.76 -8.35 -2.30
CA ARG A 102 -13.88 -8.24 -3.47
C ARG A 102 -14.54 -7.51 -4.63
N SER A 103 -15.81 -7.79 -4.93
CA SER A 103 -16.51 -7.14 -6.05
C SER A 103 -16.71 -5.64 -5.86
N SER A 104 -16.80 -5.15 -4.61
CA SER A 104 -16.94 -3.72 -4.32
C SER A 104 -15.62 -2.93 -4.41
N ARG A 105 -14.46 -3.61 -4.53
CA ARG A 105 -13.15 -2.93 -4.65
C ARG A 105 -12.94 -2.29 -6.02
N GLY A 106 -13.51 -2.85 -7.09
CA GLY A 106 -13.47 -2.24 -8.42
C GLY A 106 -14.13 -0.86 -8.44
N PRO A 107 -15.41 -0.74 -8.03
CA PRO A 107 -16.08 0.56 -7.91
C PRO A 107 -15.39 1.56 -6.97
N LEU A 108 -14.81 1.09 -5.86
CA LEU A 108 -14.00 1.94 -4.98
C LEU A 108 -12.77 2.47 -5.70
N LEU A 109 -12.03 1.60 -6.39
CA LEU A 109 -10.85 2.01 -7.15
C LEU A 109 -11.20 3.03 -8.24
N GLU A 110 -12.29 2.83 -8.99
CA GLU A 110 -12.78 3.80 -9.95
C GLU A 110 -13.09 5.15 -9.29
N THR A 111 -13.70 5.13 -8.11
CA THR A 111 -14.00 6.34 -7.33
C THR A 111 -12.72 7.07 -6.96
N LEU A 112 -11.72 6.36 -6.42
CA LEU A 112 -10.41 6.93 -6.11
C LEU A 112 -9.74 7.53 -7.36
N GLN A 113 -9.76 6.82 -8.48
CA GLN A 113 -9.16 7.26 -9.74
C GLN A 113 -9.80 8.56 -10.27
N ARG A 114 -11.12 8.72 -10.14
CA ARG A 114 -11.81 9.99 -10.48
C ARG A 114 -11.33 11.19 -9.65
N HIS A 115 -10.87 10.96 -8.42
CA HIS A 115 -10.30 11.99 -7.55
C HIS A 115 -8.78 12.18 -7.78
N GLY A 116 -8.21 11.56 -8.81
CA GLY A 116 -6.78 11.68 -9.14
C GLY A 116 -5.87 10.74 -8.36
N PHE A 117 -6.39 9.64 -7.82
CA PHE A 117 -5.59 8.56 -7.27
C PHE A 117 -4.65 7.98 -8.34
N ARG A 118 -3.35 7.86 -8.02
CA ARG A 118 -2.33 7.38 -8.98
C ARG A 118 -1.67 6.05 -8.58
N GLY A 119 -2.11 5.50 -7.45
CA GLY A 119 -1.49 4.39 -6.74
C GLY A 119 -1.32 4.73 -5.26
N PHE A 120 -0.99 3.71 -4.47
CA PHE A 120 -0.79 3.85 -3.03
C PHE A 120 0.57 4.48 -2.73
N LEU A 121 0.58 5.53 -1.91
CA LEU A 121 1.76 6.37 -1.70
C LEU A 121 2.41 6.08 -0.36
N HIS A 122 3.70 5.76 -0.36
CA HIS A 122 4.47 5.61 0.86
C HIS A 122 5.65 6.59 0.84
N TYR A 123 5.69 7.48 1.85
CA TYR A 123 6.80 8.39 2.05
C TYR A 123 7.75 7.82 3.09
N THR A 124 9.04 7.78 2.76
CA THR A 124 10.09 7.26 3.64
C THR A 124 11.36 8.08 3.52
N ASP A 125 12.28 7.98 4.48
CA ASP A 125 13.61 8.58 4.34
C ASP A 125 14.47 7.76 3.37
N PHE A 126 15.42 8.42 2.72
CA PHE A 126 16.34 7.79 1.78
C PHE A 126 17.06 6.56 2.37
N ALA A 127 17.47 6.60 3.65
CA ALA A 127 18.16 5.47 4.27
C ALA A 127 17.25 4.24 4.37
N ASN A 128 15.97 4.43 4.74
CA ASN A 128 14.98 3.37 4.72
C ASN A 128 14.67 2.90 3.30
N PHE A 129 14.64 3.82 2.33
CA PHE A 129 14.44 3.48 0.92
C PHE A 129 15.52 2.51 0.42
N VAL A 130 16.80 2.76 0.73
CA VAL A 130 17.89 1.83 0.38
C VAL A 130 17.63 0.45 0.95
N GLN A 131 17.32 0.36 2.25
CA GLN A 131 16.97 -0.91 2.92
C GLN A 131 15.78 -1.62 2.24
N ILE A 132 14.70 -0.90 1.93
CA ILE A 132 13.51 -1.46 1.26
C ILE A 132 13.87 -2.06 -0.11
N MET A 133 14.75 -1.40 -0.86
CA MET A 133 15.17 -1.87 -2.18
C MET A 133 16.10 -3.08 -2.09
N GLU A 134 17.01 -3.10 -1.11
CA GLU A 134 17.90 -4.24 -0.85
C GLU A 134 17.12 -5.47 -0.37
N ASP A 135 16.17 -5.28 0.53
CA ASP A 135 15.34 -6.37 1.09
C ASP A 135 14.30 -6.88 0.08
N GLY A 136 13.90 -6.04 -0.89
CA GLY A 136 12.83 -6.33 -1.85
C GLY A 136 11.41 -6.22 -1.27
N TYR A 137 11.25 -5.67 -0.05
CA TYR A 137 9.98 -5.52 0.63
C TYR A 137 9.90 -4.23 1.46
N LEU A 138 8.73 -3.61 1.47
CA LEU A 138 8.30 -2.64 2.48
C LEU A 138 7.59 -3.39 3.59
N TYR A 139 8.15 -3.38 4.80
CA TYR A 139 7.58 -4.07 5.95
C TYR A 139 6.63 -3.17 6.77
N SER A 140 5.69 -3.80 7.46
CA SER A 140 4.90 -3.21 8.54
C SER A 140 5.80 -2.86 9.71
N ARG A 141 5.32 -1.98 10.58
CA ARG A 141 6.12 -1.48 11.70
C ARG A 141 6.42 -2.57 12.74
N SER A 142 5.53 -3.54 12.93
CA SER A 142 5.73 -4.68 13.83
C SER A 142 6.85 -5.61 13.34
N LEU A 143 6.99 -5.75 12.02
CA LEU A 143 8.03 -6.57 11.41
C LEU A 143 9.38 -5.86 11.32
N VAL A 144 9.41 -4.53 11.26
CA VAL A 144 10.67 -3.78 11.37
C VAL A 144 11.06 -3.58 12.84
N GLN A 145 11.43 -4.68 13.50
CA GLN A 145 11.91 -4.64 14.89
C GLN A 145 13.20 -3.79 14.98
N LYS A 146 13.11 -2.59 15.57
CA LYS A 146 14.23 -1.67 15.94
C LYS A 146 15.26 -1.29 14.86
N SER A 147 15.11 -1.76 13.62
CA SER A 147 16.14 -1.66 12.57
C SER A 147 15.86 -0.64 11.47
N LEU A 148 14.79 0.17 11.56
CA LEU A 148 14.62 1.29 10.63
C LEU A 148 15.78 2.28 10.80
N PRO A 149 16.56 2.57 9.74
CA PRO A 149 17.59 3.59 9.81
C PRO A 149 17.05 4.96 10.26
N CYS A 150 15.81 5.30 9.88
CA CYS A 150 15.15 6.55 10.25
C CYS A 150 13.65 6.34 10.54
N ASP A 151 13.23 6.56 11.78
CA ASP A 151 11.80 6.60 12.11
C ASP A 151 11.26 8.02 11.98
N ALA A 152 10.55 8.26 10.87
CA ALA A 152 10.01 9.56 10.52
C ALA A 152 8.67 9.89 11.20
N ALA A 153 8.12 8.99 12.02
CA ALA A 153 6.86 9.21 12.72
C ALA A 153 7.05 10.07 13.97
N ASP A 154 5.98 10.78 14.34
CA ASP A 154 5.93 11.60 15.55
C ASP A 154 5.77 10.67 16.76
N PRO A 155 6.68 10.69 17.76
CA PRO A 155 6.58 9.87 18.96
C PRO A 155 5.23 9.97 19.65
N ASP A 156 4.67 11.18 19.75
CA ASP A 156 3.38 11.39 20.42
C ASP A 156 2.24 10.74 19.63
N VAL A 157 2.33 10.75 18.30
CA VAL A 157 1.34 10.06 17.45
C VAL A 157 1.49 8.55 17.59
N LEU A 158 2.71 8.04 17.72
CA LEU A 158 2.96 6.60 17.89
C LEU A 158 2.43 6.07 19.21
N GLU A 159 2.64 6.80 20.30
CA GLU A 159 2.10 6.42 21.62
C GLU A 159 0.57 6.33 21.63
N ASN A 160 -0.08 7.16 20.81
CA ASN A 160 -1.54 7.19 20.68
C ASN A 160 -2.09 6.27 19.57
N THR A 161 -1.23 5.62 18.79
CA THR A 161 -1.65 4.71 17.72
C THR A 161 -1.85 3.30 18.29
N SER A 162 -3.01 2.68 18.03
CA SER A 162 -3.28 1.31 18.48
C SER A 162 -2.22 0.33 17.95
N THR A 163 -1.77 -0.60 18.79
CA THR A 163 -0.75 -1.61 18.46
C THR A 163 -1.08 -2.39 17.18
N ASP A 164 -2.36 -2.70 16.94
CA ASP A 164 -2.81 -3.42 15.76
C ASP A 164 -2.49 -2.69 14.44
N THR A 165 -2.38 -1.36 14.45
CA THR A 165 -2.02 -0.57 13.25
C THR A 165 -0.55 -0.79 12.87
N PHE A 166 0.30 -1.22 13.82
CA PHE A 166 1.69 -1.52 13.55
C PHE A 166 1.88 -2.81 12.74
N GLU A 167 0.88 -3.68 12.70
CA GLU A 167 0.86 -4.89 11.86
C GLU A 167 0.71 -4.60 10.36
N TYR A 168 0.56 -3.32 9.99
CA TYR A 168 0.33 -2.90 8.61
C TYR A 168 1.42 -1.97 8.08
N ALA A 169 1.81 -2.18 6.83
CA ALA A 169 2.44 -1.18 6.00
C ALA A 169 1.40 -0.10 5.65
N ARG A 170 1.77 1.17 5.89
CA ARG A 170 0.88 2.33 5.76
C ARG A 170 1.12 3.04 4.44
N PHE A 171 0.02 3.35 3.75
CA PHE A 171 0.00 4.11 2.52
C PHE A 171 -0.98 5.27 2.63
N PHE A 172 -0.75 6.31 1.85
CA PHE A 172 -1.66 7.44 1.68
C PHE A 172 -2.31 7.39 0.30
N TYR A 173 -3.54 7.89 0.21
CA TYR A 173 -4.25 8.00 -1.07
C TYR A 173 -3.78 9.21 -1.91
N ARG A 174 -3.23 10.24 -1.26
CA ARG A 174 -2.82 11.50 -1.91
C ARG A 174 -1.43 11.98 -1.48
N PRO A 175 -0.73 12.74 -2.33
CA PRO A 175 0.53 13.34 -1.96
C PRO A 175 0.34 14.51 -0.98
N LYS A 176 1.43 14.98 -0.36
CA LYS A 176 1.44 16.16 0.52
C LYS A 176 0.38 16.10 1.64
N THR A 177 0.37 15.00 2.36
CA THR A 177 -0.44 14.88 3.57
C THR A 177 0.01 15.92 4.60
N PRO A 178 -0.89 16.46 5.44
CA PRO A 178 -0.53 17.45 6.47
C PRO A 178 0.66 17.02 7.35
N THR A 179 0.77 15.74 7.69
CA THR A 179 1.90 15.20 8.48
C THR A 179 3.24 15.39 7.76
N LEU A 180 3.27 15.31 6.43
CA LEU A 180 4.51 15.48 5.68
C LEU A 180 5.09 16.90 5.77
N TYR A 181 4.24 17.93 5.95
CA TYR A 181 4.70 19.31 6.17
C TYR A 181 5.46 19.46 7.49
N SER A 182 5.15 18.64 8.49
CA SER A 182 5.88 18.61 9.76
C SER A 182 7.18 17.80 9.66
N ASN A 183 7.16 16.68 8.93
CA ASN A 183 8.22 15.66 9.03
C ASN A 183 9.33 15.86 8.00
N ALA A 184 9.00 16.27 6.78
CA ALA A 184 9.93 16.23 5.64
C ALA A 184 10.93 17.39 5.58
N GLY A 185 12.16 17.08 5.14
CA GLY A 185 13.25 18.04 4.93
C GLY A 185 14.25 18.07 6.07
N ILE A 186 15.47 18.54 5.78
CA ILE A 186 16.54 18.65 6.76
C ILE A 186 16.21 19.84 7.67
N LYS A 187 16.12 19.55 8.97
CA LYS A 187 15.78 20.52 10.01
C LYS A 187 17.03 20.96 10.74
N LEU A 188 17.13 22.26 11.01
CA LEU A 188 18.16 22.77 11.90
C LEU A 188 18.08 22.08 13.28
N GLY A 189 19.19 21.51 13.75
CA GLY A 189 19.25 20.79 15.02
C GLY A 189 18.56 19.42 15.04
N ASN A 190 18.15 18.90 13.88
CA ASN A 190 17.59 17.54 13.75
C ASN A 190 16.35 17.23 14.61
N SER A 191 15.51 18.23 14.89
CA SER A 191 14.29 18.06 15.69
C SER A 191 13.32 17.00 15.13
N ARG A 192 12.70 16.18 16.00
CA ARG A 192 11.71 15.16 15.60
C ARG A 192 10.28 15.74 15.49
N PRO A 193 9.36 15.06 14.76
CA PRO A 193 9.58 13.97 13.79
C PRO A 193 10.44 14.40 12.61
N HIS A 194 11.27 13.54 12.01
CA HIS A 194 12.24 13.96 10.99
C HIS A 194 12.37 12.95 9.85
N MET A 195 12.18 13.42 8.62
CA MET A 195 12.46 12.71 7.36
C MET A 195 13.35 13.61 6.49
N PRO A 196 14.67 13.64 6.77
CA PRO A 196 15.59 14.60 6.17
C PRO A 196 15.57 14.57 4.63
N ILE A 197 15.58 13.37 4.06
CA ILE A 197 15.69 13.14 2.61
C ILE A 197 14.51 12.26 2.17
N PRO A 198 13.33 12.85 1.94
CA PRO A 198 12.13 12.10 1.63
C PRO A 198 12.20 11.48 0.23
N VAL A 199 11.83 10.21 0.14
CA VAL A 199 11.59 9.47 -1.09
C VAL A 199 10.14 9.03 -1.10
N LEU A 200 9.46 9.21 -2.24
CA LEU A 200 8.08 8.75 -2.43
C LEU A 200 8.09 7.46 -3.26
N LEU A 201 7.55 6.40 -2.67
CA LEU A 201 7.27 5.14 -3.33
C LEU A 201 5.80 5.09 -3.75
N VAL A 202 5.54 4.88 -5.04
CA VAL A 202 4.19 4.74 -5.59
C VAL A 202 3.96 3.29 -5.95
N PHE A 203 3.03 2.64 -5.27
CA PHE A 203 2.65 1.25 -5.49
C PHE A 203 1.42 1.14 -6.39
N ARG A 204 1.34 0.03 -7.14
CA ARG A 204 0.20 -0.31 -8.00
C ARG A 204 -1.10 -0.39 -7.18
N ASP A 205 -2.20 -0.03 -7.81
CA ASP A 205 -3.53 -0.05 -7.23
C ASP A 205 -4.07 -1.47 -7.01
N GLU A 206 -3.49 -2.47 -7.67
CA GLU A 206 -3.74 -3.90 -7.45
C GLU A 206 -3.67 -4.32 -5.97
N LEU A 207 -2.91 -3.60 -5.13
CA LEU A 207 -2.83 -3.88 -3.69
C LEU A 207 -4.20 -3.85 -3.00
N ILE A 208 -5.17 -3.09 -3.54
CA ILE A 208 -6.53 -3.01 -3.00
C ILE A 208 -7.22 -4.38 -2.94
N TYR A 209 -6.83 -5.31 -3.82
CA TYR A 209 -7.43 -6.63 -3.93
C TYR A 209 -6.91 -7.66 -2.93
N HIS A 210 -5.94 -7.30 -2.08
CA HIS A 210 -5.51 -8.19 -1.01
C HIS A 210 -6.60 -8.34 0.07
N ASP A 211 -6.86 -9.55 0.56
CA ASP A 211 -8.05 -9.85 1.37
C ASP A 211 -8.07 -9.14 2.73
N SER A 212 -6.89 -8.91 3.33
CA SER A 212 -6.77 -8.37 4.69
C SER A 212 -6.37 -6.90 4.75
N VAL A 213 -6.69 -6.12 3.71
CA VAL A 213 -6.43 -4.67 3.70
C VAL A 213 -7.48 -3.90 4.48
N LEU A 214 -7.11 -2.73 5.00
CA LEU A 214 -8.03 -1.82 5.68
C LEU A 214 -8.01 -0.44 5.01
N PHE A 215 -9.19 0.18 4.97
CA PHE A 215 -9.42 1.53 4.48
C PHE A 215 -9.70 2.44 5.66
N LEU A 216 -9.02 3.60 5.70
CA LEU A 216 -9.24 4.63 6.68
C LEU A 216 -9.57 5.96 6.00
N ASP A 217 -10.56 6.67 6.52
CA ASP A 217 -10.94 8.01 6.05
C ASP A 217 -10.09 9.13 6.67
N GLY A 218 -9.12 8.78 7.51
CA GLY A 218 -8.19 9.68 8.18
C GLY A 218 -6.92 8.97 8.64
N GLY A 219 -6.10 9.63 9.46
CA GLY A 219 -4.84 9.05 9.94
C GLY A 219 -5.08 7.92 10.95
N GLY A 220 -4.29 6.85 10.87
CA GLY A 220 -4.44 5.67 11.74
C GLY A 220 -4.18 5.90 13.24
N GLY A 221 -3.60 7.04 13.61
CA GLY A 221 -3.40 7.45 15.01
C GLY A 221 -4.52 8.32 15.59
N SER A 222 -5.60 8.56 14.84
CA SER A 222 -6.72 9.41 15.27
C SER A 222 -7.95 8.56 15.61
N HIS A 223 -8.52 8.77 16.79
CA HIS A 223 -9.81 8.18 17.20
C HIS A 223 -11.00 8.67 16.37
N LYS A 224 -10.83 9.74 15.60
CA LYS A 224 -11.86 10.28 14.69
C LYS A 224 -11.87 9.58 13.33
N SER A 225 -10.93 8.69 13.06
CA SER A 225 -10.84 8.00 11.77
C SER A 225 -11.73 6.76 11.78
N THR A 226 -12.56 6.63 10.76
CA THR A 226 -13.29 5.40 10.46
C THR A 226 -12.32 4.37 9.89
N ARG A 227 -12.38 3.13 10.37
CA ARG A 227 -11.56 2.00 9.88
C ARG A 227 -12.46 0.87 9.43
N THR A 228 -12.29 0.39 8.20
CA THR A 228 -13.10 -0.72 7.66
C THR A 228 -12.31 -1.64 6.74
N ALA A 229 -12.70 -2.92 6.69
CA ALA A 229 -12.24 -3.88 5.70
C ALA A 229 -13.24 -4.01 4.52
N ASP A 230 -14.39 -3.35 4.59
CA ASP A 230 -15.44 -3.39 3.56
C ASP A 230 -15.33 -2.19 2.62
N ALA A 231 -15.01 -2.45 1.35
CA ALA A 231 -14.93 -1.40 0.35
C ALA A 231 -16.27 -0.66 0.12
N ARG A 232 -17.42 -1.25 0.50
CA ARG A 232 -18.73 -0.58 0.42
C ARG A 232 -18.89 0.51 1.47
N GLU A 233 -18.33 0.29 2.65
CA GLU A 233 -18.27 1.31 3.70
C GLU A 233 -17.26 2.39 3.32
N ALA A 234 -16.09 1.99 2.80
CA ALA A 234 -15.09 2.94 2.31
C ALA A 234 -15.59 3.80 1.13
N LEU A 235 -16.49 3.29 0.30
CA LEU A 235 -17.17 4.09 -0.75
C LEU A 235 -17.96 5.27 -0.18
N GLN A 236 -18.38 5.22 1.09
CA GLN A 236 -19.10 6.31 1.76
C GLN A 236 -18.16 7.36 2.37
N PHE A 237 -16.85 7.17 2.30
CA PHE A 237 -15.90 8.17 2.79
C PHE A 237 -16.01 9.46 1.97
N ASP A 238 -15.70 10.58 2.63
CA ASP A 238 -15.68 11.91 2.01
C ASP A 238 -14.40 12.08 1.17
N TRP A 239 -14.38 11.44 0.00
CA TRP A 239 -13.23 11.42 -0.90
C TRP A 239 -12.87 12.80 -1.44
N ASP A 240 -13.83 13.71 -1.58
CA ASP A 240 -13.58 15.11 -1.93
C ASP A 240 -12.71 15.81 -0.87
N ALA A 241 -13.04 15.66 0.42
CA ALA A 241 -12.23 16.20 1.49
C ALA A 241 -10.87 15.48 1.62
N VAL A 242 -10.84 14.16 1.40
CA VAL A 242 -9.59 13.39 1.41
C VAL A 242 -8.64 13.91 0.34
N PHE A 243 -9.08 14.07 -0.91
CA PHE A 243 -8.24 14.45 -2.05
C PHE A 243 -7.99 15.96 -2.20
N ARG A 244 -8.62 16.80 -1.36
CA ARG A 244 -8.46 18.26 -1.44
C ARG A 244 -7.00 18.71 -1.22
N MET A 245 -6.55 19.64 -2.06
CA MET A 245 -5.15 20.10 -2.12
C MET A 245 -4.91 21.53 -1.61
N ASP A 246 -5.97 22.27 -1.25
CA ASP A 246 -5.91 23.66 -0.75
C ASP A 246 -5.50 23.73 0.73
N GLY A 247 -5.66 24.90 1.38
CA GLY A 247 -5.53 25.02 2.83
C GLY A 247 -6.63 24.27 3.58
N TYR A 248 -6.36 23.79 4.80
CA TYR A 248 -7.36 23.08 5.62
C TYR A 248 -7.72 23.87 6.89
N PRO A 249 -9.02 24.06 7.19
CA PRO A 249 -9.48 24.40 8.53
C PRO A 249 -9.77 23.14 9.36
N GLY A 250 -9.37 23.13 10.63
CA GLY A 250 -9.88 22.19 11.64
C GLY A 250 -9.82 20.69 11.28
N GLU A 251 -10.97 20.02 11.36
CA GLU A 251 -11.12 18.55 11.27
C GLU A 251 -10.77 17.95 9.90
N GLU A 252 -10.79 18.76 8.82
CA GLU A 252 -10.37 18.30 7.49
C GLU A 252 -8.90 17.86 7.45
N LYS A 253 -8.08 18.33 8.40
CA LYS A 253 -6.68 17.89 8.55
C LYS A 253 -6.59 16.37 8.71
N ASN A 254 -7.50 15.75 9.48
CA ASN A 254 -7.46 14.30 9.68
C ASN A 254 -7.79 13.58 8.37
N LYS A 255 -8.84 14.01 7.66
CA LYS A 255 -9.26 13.41 6.38
C LYS A 255 -8.16 13.45 5.32
N ARG A 256 -7.38 14.53 5.28
CA ARG A 256 -6.24 14.67 4.36
C ARG A 256 -5.02 13.82 4.72
N ASN A 257 -5.07 13.11 5.86
CA ASN A 257 -4.15 12.06 6.26
C ASN A 257 -4.78 10.66 6.12
N ALA A 258 -5.85 10.49 5.34
CA ALA A 258 -6.46 9.19 5.08
C ALA A 258 -5.44 8.15 4.60
N GLU A 259 -5.60 6.94 5.11
CA GLU A 259 -4.64 5.85 4.97
C GLU A 259 -5.25 4.57 4.40
N PHE A 260 -4.40 3.82 3.70
CA PHE A 260 -4.63 2.45 3.30
C PHE A 260 -3.62 1.57 4.02
N LEU A 261 -4.11 0.51 4.66
CA LEU A 261 -3.29 -0.41 5.45
C LEU A 261 -3.18 -1.74 4.74
N TYR A 262 -1.94 -2.16 4.46
CA TYR A 262 -1.63 -3.45 3.88
C TYR A 262 -0.91 -4.33 4.92
N PRO A 263 -1.33 -5.57 5.14
CA PRO A 263 -0.80 -6.40 6.22
C PRO A 263 0.66 -6.80 5.98
N ASP A 264 1.42 -6.94 7.06
CA ASP A 264 2.76 -7.55 7.10
C ASP A 264 3.81 -6.86 6.23
N LYS A 265 3.81 -7.10 4.92
CA LYS A 265 4.81 -6.53 4.01
C LYS A 265 4.31 -6.46 2.57
N VAL A 266 4.85 -5.53 1.81
CA VAL A 266 4.56 -5.32 0.40
C VAL A 266 5.82 -5.51 -0.43
N SER A 267 5.78 -6.39 -1.42
CA SER A 267 6.93 -6.57 -2.32
C SER A 267 7.18 -5.33 -3.17
N THR A 268 8.46 -4.98 -3.37
CA THR A 268 8.88 -3.91 -4.29
C THR A 268 8.51 -4.21 -5.75
N ALA A 269 8.15 -5.44 -6.10
CA ALA A 269 7.59 -5.79 -7.40
C ALA A 269 6.27 -5.05 -7.70
N TYR A 270 5.57 -4.54 -6.69
CA TYR A 270 4.38 -3.70 -6.86
C TYR A 270 4.70 -2.20 -7.05
N LEU A 271 5.98 -1.79 -7.04
CA LEU A 271 6.36 -0.41 -7.34
C LEU A 271 6.04 -0.06 -8.78
N LYS A 272 5.36 1.07 -8.94
CA LYS A 272 5.04 1.71 -10.22
C LYS A 272 5.97 2.88 -10.51
N ARG A 273 6.45 3.56 -9.47
CA ARG A 273 7.34 4.73 -9.58
C ARG A 273 8.05 5.00 -8.26
N ILE A 274 9.27 5.49 -8.34
CA ILE A 274 10.07 5.97 -7.21
C ILE A 274 10.42 7.42 -7.53
N VAL A 275 9.99 8.32 -6.65
CA VAL A 275 10.10 9.77 -6.87
C VAL A 275 11.05 10.36 -5.85
N PHE A 276 12.09 11.02 -6.35
CA PHE A 276 13.03 11.80 -5.57
C PHE A 276 12.65 13.28 -5.60
N ARG A 277 12.98 14.00 -4.52
CA ARG A 277 12.68 15.43 -4.43
C ARG A 277 13.58 16.28 -5.33
N ALA A 278 14.87 15.93 -5.42
CA ALA A 278 15.87 16.67 -6.19
C ALA A 278 16.85 15.73 -6.90
N GLN A 279 17.58 16.27 -7.89
CA GLN A 279 18.55 15.51 -8.69
C GLN A 279 19.65 14.84 -7.85
N PRO A 280 20.24 15.49 -6.80
CA PRO A 280 21.27 14.84 -5.98
C PRO A 280 20.80 13.58 -5.26
N ASP A 281 19.52 13.50 -4.89
CA ASP A 281 18.95 12.31 -4.25
C ASP A 281 18.87 11.15 -5.26
N LEU A 282 18.45 11.44 -6.51
CA LEU A 282 18.44 10.46 -7.60
C LEU A 282 19.85 9.99 -7.95
N ASP A 283 20.81 10.90 -8.12
CA ASP A 283 22.19 10.56 -8.45
C ASP A 283 22.80 9.65 -7.38
N ARG A 284 22.49 9.94 -6.10
CA ARG A 284 22.90 9.08 -5.01
C ARG A 284 22.26 7.70 -5.07
N ALA A 285 20.96 7.61 -5.39
CA ALA A 285 20.30 6.32 -5.55
C ALA A 285 20.93 5.48 -6.67
N ARG A 286 21.28 6.11 -7.80
CA ARG A 286 21.97 5.44 -8.92
C ARG A 286 23.34 4.90 -8.55
N LEU A 287 24.11 5.69 -7.80
CA LEU A 287 25.44 5.26 -7.34
C LEU A 287 25.36 4.07 -6.35
N ILE A 288 24.33 4.02 -5.49
CA ILE A 288 24.20 3.00 -4.45
C ILE A 288 23.49 1.73 -4.97
N LEU A 289 22.39 1.89 -5.69
CA LEU A 289 21.47 0.81 -6.08
C LEU A 289 21.49 0.50 -7.58
N GLY A 290 22.24 1.27 -8.38
CA GLY A 290 22.25 1.16 -9.84
C GLY A 290 21.10 1.92 -10.52
N GLU A 291 21.08 1.89 -11.85
CA GLU A 291 19.98 2.48 -12.63
C GLU A 291 18.69 1.69 -12.42
N ASN A 292 17.57 2.42 -12.32
CA ASN A 292 16.25 1.83 -12.23
C ASN A 292 15.25 2.65 -13.06
N PRO A 293 14.49 2.02 -13.97
CA PRO A 293 13.57 2.73 -14.86
C PRO A 293 12.40 3.39 -14.12
N LEU A 294 12.16 3.04 -12.86
CA LEU A 294 11.12 3.65 -12.02
C LEU A 294 11.55 4.98 -11.41
N TYR A 295 12.83 5.32 -11.48
CA TYR A 295 13.39 6.53 -10.86
C TYR A 295 12.98 7.79 -11.61
N THR A 296 12.48 8.78 -10.86
CA THR A 296 12.08 10.09 -11.39
C THR A 296 12.36 11.20 -10.38
N VAL A 297 12.50 12.45 -10.85
CA VAL A 297 12.57 13.63 -9.99
C VAL A 297 11.30 14.44 -10.17
N ASP A 298 10.56 14.67 -9.09
CA ASP A 298 9.39 15.56 -9.10
C ASP A 298 9.23 16.22 -7.72
N ARG A 299 9.78 17.43 -7.58
CA ARG A 299 9.67 18.23 -6.36
C ARG A 299 8.22 18.52 -5.97
N ASN A 300 7.28 18.53 -6.93
CA ASN A 300 5.89 18.85 -6.67
C ASN A 300 5.14 17.72 -5.98
N GLN A 301 5.76 16.55 -5.74
CA GLN A 301 5.20 15.50 -4.88
C GLN A 301 5.49 15.69 -3.39
N PHE A 302 6.34 16.66 -3.05
CA PHE A 302 6.77 16.92 -1.67
C PHE A 302 6.22 18.27 -1.17
N PRO A 303 6.13 18.47 0.15
CA PRO A 303 5.73 19.75 0.70
C PRO A 303 6.75 20.82 0.31
N ASP A 304 6.27 21.99 -0.06
CA ASP A 304 7.12 23.14 -0.30
C ASP A 304 7.54 23.72 1.06
N PRO A 305 8.86 23.85 1.35
CA PRO A 305 9.32 24.31 2.65
C PRO A 305 8.82 25.69 3.07
N ARG A 306 8.40 26.55 2.12
CA ARG A 306 7.76 27.85 2.44
C ARG A 306 6.49 27.71 3.27
N TYR A 307 5.81 26.58 3.20
CA TYR A 307 4.58 26.31 3.97
C TYR A 307 4.82 25.36 5.15
N GLN A 308 6.07 25.00 5.42
CA GLN A 308 6.44 24.18 6.56
C GLN A 308 6.75 25.07 7.78
N ARG A 309 6.54 24.55 8.99
CA ARG A 309 6.95 25.25 10.21
C ARG A 309 8.46 25.11 10.43
N GLY A 310 9.14 26.24 10.63
CA GLY A 310 10.56 26.33 10.98
C GLY A 310 11.52 26.26 9.80
N ASP A 311 12.81 26.39 10.08
CA ASP A 311 13.86 26.33 9.06
C ASP A 311 13.99 24.91 8.51
N ARG A 312 13.69 24.77 7.23
CA ARG A 312 13.77 23.53 6.45
C ARG A 312 14.62 23.79 5.23
N ASN A 313 15.54 22.87 4.94
CA ASN A 313 16.40 22.99 3.78
C ASN A 313 16.62 21.62 3.11
N TYR A 314 17.14 21.67 1.89
CA TYR A 314 17.64 20.52 1.16
C TYR A 314 18.55 20.97 0.01
N LEU A 315 19.34 20.02 -0.49
CA LEU A 315 20.22 20.24 -1.63
C LEU A 315 19.42 20.06 -2.94
N CYS A 316 19.26 21.15 -3.69
CA CYS A 316 18.57 21.17 -4.99
C CYS A 316 19.47 20.66 -6.13
N SER A 317 20.77 20.95 -6.04
CA SER A 317 21.77 20.59 -7.04
C SER A 317 23.12 20.35 -6.38
N PHE A 318 23.88 19.39 -6.89
CA PHE A 318 25.22 19.02 -6.43
C PHE A 318 26.10 18.77 -7.64
N VAL A 319 27.08 19.63 -7.87
CA VAL A 319 27.93 19.57 -9.06
C VAL A 319 29.39 19.58 -8.64
N VAL A 320 30.14 18.61 -9.16
CA VAL A 320 31.60 18.56 -9.07
C VAL A 320 32.14 18.84 -10.47
N LYS A 321 32.90 19.91 -10.64
CA LYS A 321 33.44 20.32 -11.95
C LYS A 321 34.89 20.78 -11.88
N PRO A 322 35.70 20.58 -12.93
CA PRO A 322 37.08 21.05 -12.95
C PRO A 322 37.13 22.58 -12.83
N THR A 323 38.21 23.08 -12.26
CA THR A 323 38.55 24.51 -12.25
C THR A 323 39.68 24.81 -13.22
N GLU A 324 40.01 26.10 -13.39
CA GLU A 324 41.16 26.53 -14.19
C GLU A 324 42.49 25.99 -13.64
N SER A 325 42.61 25.81 -12.33
CA SER A 325 43.77 25.13 -11.75
C SER A 325 43.74 23.63 -12.06
N GLU A 326 44.79 23.15 -12.72
CA GLU A 326 44.95 21.76 -13.11
C GLU A 326 44.82 20.82 -11.89
N GLY A 327 44.04 19.74 -12.06
CA GLY A 327 43.83 18.74 -11.01
C GLY A 327 42.98 19.22 -9.83
N VAL A 328 42.29 20.35 -9.92
CA VAL A 328 41.40 20.87 -8.87
C VAL A 328 39.95 20.86 -9.33
N PHE A 329 39.07 20.31 -8.50
CA PHE A 329 37.62 20.35 -8.67
C PHE A 329 36.99 21.37 -7.72
N ALA A 330 36.00 22.10 -8.21
CA ALA A 330 35.06 22.85 -7.38
C ALA A 330 33.84 21.97 -7.09
N VAL A 331 33.48 21.88 -5.81
CA VAL A 331 32.23 21.27 -5.34
C VAL A 331 31.24 22.40 -5.11
N ILE A 332 30.15 22.39 -5.85
CA ILE A 332 29.15 23.46 -5.87
C ILE A 332 27.78 22.87 -5.53
N GLY A 333 27.07 23.52 -4.62
CA GLY A 333 25.70 23.18 -4.25
C GLY A 333 24.73 24.31 -4.54
N GLN A 334 23.47 23.96 -4.83
CA GLN A 334 22.35 24.88 -4.68
C GLN A 334 21.43 24.35 -3.60
N PHE A 335 20.99 25.25 -2.73
CA PHE A 335 20.12 24.93 -1.59
C PHE A 335 18.76 25.55 -1.80
N TYR A 336 17.75 24.98 -1.16
CA TYR A 336 16.41 25.53 -1.20
C TYR A 336 16.33 26.88 -0.47
N SER A 337 16.94 26.95 0.72
CA SER A 337 17.05 28.16 1.56
C SER A 337 18.52 28.42 1.90
N ASP A 338 18.80 29.56 2.56
CA ASP A 338 20.16 29.88 3.00
C ASP A 338 20.72 28.76 3.89
N PRO A 339 21.82 28.10 3.48
CA PRO A 339 22.42 27.03 4.25
C PRO A 339 23.20 27.54 5.48
N GLY A 340 23.47 28.84 5.62
CA GLY A 340 24.46 29.37 6.57
C GLY A 340 24.26 29.01 8.05
N ALA A 341 23.02 28.70 8.46
CA ALA A 341 22.71 28.27 9.83
C ALA A 341 22.98 26.77 10.08
N TYR A 342 23.12 25.97 9.02
CA TYR A 342 23.28 24.53 9.10
C TYR A 342 24.76 24.16 9.27
N THR A 343 25.01 23.01 9.89
CA THR A 343 26.33 22.37 9.91
C THR A 343 26.59 21.66 8.58
N HIS A 344 27.84 21.69 8.13
CA HIS A 344 28.22 21.20 6.81
C HIS A 344 29.53 20.44 6.87
N GLU A 345 29.52 19.25 6.28
CA GLU A 345 30.67 18.36 6.24
C GLU A 345 30.90 17.87 4.81
N LEU A 346 32.16 17.88 4.39
CA LEU A 346 32.60 17.28 3.13
C LEU A 346 33.51 16.09 3.43
N ARG A 347 33.13 14.92 2.95
CA ARG A 347 33.95 13.70 3.02
C ARG A 347 34.54 13.39 1.65
N ILE A 348 35.85 13.19 1.61
CA ILE A 348 36.63 13.01 0.39
C ILE A 348 37.38 11.70 0.51
N THR A 349 37.14 10.77 -0.42
CA THR A 349 37.89 9.51 -0.49
C THR A 349 39.00 9.60 -1.52
N ARG A 350 40.21 9.18 -1.12
CA ARG A 350 41.40 9.10 -1.99
C ARG A 350 42.10 7.78 -1.74
N ALA A 351 42.32 6.98 -2.78
CA ALA A 351 42.97 5.67 -2.68
C ALA A 351 42.38 4.81 -1.54
N GLY A 352 41.04 4.78 -1.43
CA GLY A 352 40.32 4.04 -0.39
C GLY A 352 40.30 4.69 1.01
N LYS A 353 41.03 5.79 1.24
CA LYS A 353 41.04 6.50 2.52
C LYS A 353 40.11 7.71 2.49
N GLU A 354 39.16 7.74 3.42
CA GLU A 354 38.26 8.87 3.60
C GLU A 354 38.85 9.91 4.56
N LYS A 355 38.67 11.20 4.22
CA LYS A 355 38.93 12.33 5.12
C LYS A 355 37.69 13.21 5.17
N SER A 356 37.34 13.65 6.37
CA SER A 356 36.24 14.58 6.63
C SER A 356 36.76 15.97 6.97
N ALA A 357 36.04 17.00 6.54
CA ALA A 357 36.25 18.38 6.97
C ALA A 357 34.92 19.11 7.16
N GLN A 358 34.81 19.85 8.26
CA GLN A 358 33.77 20.85 8.43
C GLN A 358 34.03 22.02 7.50
N ILE A 359 32.98 22.52 6.85
CA ILE A 359 33.08 23.56 5.83
C ILE A 359 32.04 24.65 6.07
N LYS A 360 32.24 25.80 5.43
CA LYS A 360 31.24 26.88 5.38
C LYS A 360 30.96 27.18 3.91
N PRO A 361 29.78 26.82 3.38
CA PRO A 361 29.41 27.11 2.00
C PRO A 361 29.51 28.61 1.73
N LYS A 362 30.25 29.00 0.68
CA LYS A 362 30.41 30.40 0.29
C LYS A 362 29.48 30.72 -0.87
N ARG A 363 28.58 31.68 -0.68
CA ARG A 363 27.65 32.14 -1.73
C ARG A 363 28.43 32.69 -2.93
N LEU A 364 28.01 32.28 -4.12
CA LEU A 364 28.53 32.71 -5.42
C LEU A 364 27.58 33.74 -6.07
N PRO A 365 28.05 34.54 -7.05
CA PRO A 365 27.23 35.58 -7.69
C PRO A 365 25.94 35.05 -8.34
N ASN A 366 25.95 33.81 -8.83
CA ASN A 366 24.79 33.16 -9.45
C ASN A 366 23.81 32.54 -8.44
N GLY A 367 23.97 32.80 -7.13
CA GLY A 367 23.12 32.28 -6.06
C GLY A 367 23.44 30.84 -5.60
N SER A 368 24.32 30.12 -6.29
CA SER A 368 24.84 28.83 -5.81
C SER A 368 25.89 29.03 -4.69
N TYR A 369 26.39 27.95 -4.11
CA TYR A 369 27.38 27.98 -3.04
C TYR A 369 28.57 27.10 -3.38
N LEU A 370 29.77 27.65 -3.24
CA LEU A 370 31.00 26.88 -3.22
C LEU A 370 31.08 26.14 -1.88
N ILE A 371 30.94 24.82 -1.94
CA ILE A 371 31.03 23.90 -0.80
C ILE A 371 32.50 23.65 -0.46
N GLY A 372 33.35 23.45 -1.48
CA GLY A 372 34.77 23.22 -1.27
C GLY A 372 35.56 23.11 -2.58
N ARG A 373 36.89 23.00 -2.44
CA ARG A 373 37.81 22.68 -3.54
C ARG A 373 38.56 21.41 -3.21
N VAL A 374 38.62 20.48 -4.15
CA VAL A 374 39.21 19.16 -3.95
C VAL A 374 40.28 18.91 -5.01
N ARG A 375 41.51 18.63 -4.57
CA ARG A 375 42.61 18.22 -5.48
C ARG A 375 42.55 16.72 -5.80
N ARG A 376 42.90 16.37 -7.03
CA ARG A 376 43.15 14.99 -7.48
C ARG A 376 44.38 14.38 -6.79
N PRO A 377 44.47 13.04 -6.71
CA PRO A 377 43.42 12.08 -7.09
C PRO A 377 42.29 12.04 -6.06
N VAL A 378 41.04 11.92 -6.51
CA VAL A 378 39.85 11.75 -5.68
C VAL A 378 38.95 10.71 -6.33
N SER A 379 38.43 9.77 -5.54
CA SER A 379 37.53 8.73 -6.04
C SER A 379 36.07 9.00 -5.71
N ARG A 380 35.81 9.68 -4.59
CA ARG A 380 34.46 9.93 -4.08
C ARG A 380 34.42 11.23 -3.29
N ILE A 381 33.33 11.96 -3.44
CA ILE A 381 33.01 13.16 -2.66
C ILE A 381 31.57 13.02 -2.14
N ALA A 382 31.41 13.01 -0.83
CA ALA A 382 30.12 12.98 -0.16
C ALA A 382 29.92 14.27 0.63
N TYR A 383 28.74 14.87 0.51
CA TYR A 383 28.38 16.11 1.18
C TYR A 383 27.24 15.86 2.17
N TYR A 384 27.41 16.39 3.38
CA TYR A 384 26.47 16.24 4.48
C TYR A 384 26.01 17.61 4.97
N MET A 385 24.73 17.71 5.32
CA MET A 385 24.11 18.88 5.95
C MET A 385 23.34 18.41 7.18
N GLU A 386 23.65 18.97 8.36
CA GLU A 386 23.14 18.49 9.66
C GLU A 386 23.37 17.00 9.92
N GLY A 387 24.50 16.47 9.41
CA GLY A 387 24.85 15.05 9.51
C GLY A 387 24.14 14.14 8.51
N HIS A 388 23.28 14.67 7.64
CA HIS A 388 22.59 13.89 6.60
C HIS A 388 23.33 13.98 5.28
N GLN A 389 23.78 12.84 4.74
CA GLN A 389 24.38 12.80 3.41
C GLN A 389 23.33 13.25 2.40
N CYS A 390 23.54 14.37 1.71
CA CYS A 390 22.60 14.94 0.73
C CYS A 390 23.21 15.14 -0.65
N GLY A 391 24.52 14.95 -0.82
CA GLY A 391 25.19 14.91 -2.11
C GLY A 391 26.19 13.77 -2.18
N LEU A 392 26.30 13.13 -3.35
CA LEU A 392 27.29 12.10 -3.62
C LEU A 392 27.79 12.22 -5.05
N TRP A 393 29.10 12.09 -5.22
CA TRP A 393 29.77 12.06 -6.52
C TRP A 393 30.90 11.04 -6.50
N GLU A 394 31.06 10.30 -7.59
CA GLU A 394 32.15 9.36 -7.81
C GLU A 394 32.82 9.64 -9.15
N ASP A 395 34.15 9.49 -9.20
CA ASP A 395 34.93 9.67 -10.42
C ASP A 395 34.67 8.47 -11.33
N ALA A 396 34.02 8.70 -12.47
CA ALA A 396 33.86 7.71 -13.54
C ALA A 396 35.23 7.48 -14.18
N ARG A 397 36.04 6.62 -13.55
CA ARG A 397 37.36 6.24 -14.05
C ARG A 397 37.27 5.14 -15.09
#